data_AF-A0A3B9ZKY0-F1
#
_entry.id   AF-A0A3B9ZKY0-F1
#
_cell.length_a   1.000
_cell.length_b   1.000
_cell.length_c   1.000
_cell.angle_alpha   90.00
_cell.angle_beta   90.00
_cell.angle_gamma   90.00
#
_symmetry.space_group_name_H-M   'P 1'
#
loop_
_entity.id
_entity.type
_entity.pdbx_description
1 polymer ?
#
loop_
_entity_poly.entity_id
_entity_poly.type
_entity_poly.pdbx_seq_one_letter_code
_entity_poly.pdbx_strand_id
1 'polypeptide(L)'
;METLNIAEKKDKIKWDYDAEADVLYISFGNPDKAEGVDIGEGTIIRIQPDSKEIIGVTILNPLQRTLSSLMGKPHLTRKKKTSSITK
;
A
#
# COMPACT_ATOMS: atom_id res chain seq x y z
N MET A 1 10.64 2.06 -21.71
CA MET A 1 10.45 1.90 -20.26
C MET A 1 9.03 2.29 -19.94
N GLU A 2 8.28 1.49 -19.20
CA GLU A 2 6.94 1.88 -18.74
C GLU A 2 7.08 2.99 -17.70
N THR A 3 6.30 4.06 -17.83
CA THR A 3 6.35 5.23 -16.95
C THR A 3 5.16 5.18 -15.98
N LEU A 4 5.44 5.15 -14.68
CA LEU A 4 4.45 5.34 -13.63
C LEU A 4 4.34 6.83 -13.32
N ASN A 5 3.12 7.34 -13.19
CA ASN A 5 2.86 8.75 -12.87
C ASN A 5 2.13 8.87 -11.54
N ILE A 6 2.43 9.92 -10.78
CA ILE A 6 1.65 10.34 -9.61
C ILE A 6 1.44 11.85 -9.69
N ALA A 7 0.21 12.31 -9.46
CA ALA A 7 -0.07 13.73 -9.45
C ALA A 7 0.59 14.38 -8.22
N GLU A 8 1.32 15.49 -8.42
CA GLU A 8 1.98 16.23 -7.33
C GLU A 8 1.00 16.75 -6.28
N LYS A 9 -0.23 17.09 -6.71
CA LYS A 9 -1.32 17.53 -5.85
C LYS A 9 -2.64 17.05 -6.42
N LYS A 10 -3.49 16.47 -5.57
CA LYS A 10 -4.89 16.19 -5.88
C LYS A 10 -5.77 16.95 -4.93
N ASP A 11 -6.73 17.69 -5.48
CA ASP A 11 -7.64 18.55 -4.70
C ASP A 11 -8.61 17.76 -3.81
N LYS A 12 -8.70 16.44 -4.03
CA LYS A 12 -9.56 15.54 -3.28
C LYS A 12 -8.77 14.33 -2.84
N ILE A 13 -8.63 14.17 -1.53
CA ILE A 13 -8.12 12.95 -0.89
C ILE A 13 -9.28 12.36 -0.10
N LYS A 14 -9.59 11.09 -0.37
CA LYS A 14 -10.53 10.31 0.43
C LYS A 14 -9.75 9.24 1.17
N TRP A 15 -10.06 9.06 2.44
CA TRP A 15 -9.47 8.00 3.23
C TRP A 15 -10.55 7.31 4.06
N ASP A 16 -10.33 6.03 4.33
CA ASP A 16 -11.21 5.19 5.13
C ASP A 16 -10.36 4.20 5.91
N TYR A 17 -10.70 4.00 7.18
CA TYR A 17 -9.98 3.08 8.05
C TYR A 17 -10.92 1.97 8.50
N ASP A 18 -10.58 0.75 8.10
CA ASP A 18 -11.24 -0.46 8.57
C ASP A 18 -10.59 -0.88 9.88
N ALA A 19 -11.28 -0.63 10.99
CA ALA A 19 -10.82 -0.96 12.32
C ALA A 19 -10.85 -2.46 12.63
N GLU A 20 -11.70 -3.23 11.96
CA GLU A 20 -11.76 -4.69 12.15
C GLU A 20 -10.57 -5.37 11.47
N ALA A 21 -10.16 -4.87 10.31
CA ALA A 21 -9.04 -5.40 9.55
C ALA A 21 -7.66 -4.76 9.88
N ASP A 22 -7.64 -3.64 10.62
CA ASP A 22 -6.47 -2.75 10.75
C ASP A 22 -5.91 -2.40 9.37
N VAL A 23 -6.74 -1.76 8.53
CA VAL A 23 -6.37 -1.36 7.17
C VAL A 23 -6.76 0.09 6.90
N LEU A 24 -5.79 0.89 6.44
CA LEU A 24 -6.02 2.27 6.01
C LEU A 24 -6.01 2.36 4.48
N TYR A 25 -7.11 2.82 3.90
CA TYR A 25 -7.25 3.13 2.49
C TYR A 25 -7.09 4.64 2.27
N ILE A 26 -6.24 5.04 1.33
CA ILE A 26 -6.08 6.42 0.88
C ILE A 26 -6.27 6.44 -0.64
N SER A 27 -7.18 7.25 -1.13
CA SER A 27 -7.48 7.42 -2.56
C SER A 27 -7.26 8.87 -2.98
N PHE A 28 -6.56 9.07 -4.08
CA PHE A 28 -6.29 10.37 -4.69
C PHE A 28 -7.29 10.63 -5.82
N GLY A 29 -8.23 11.55 -5.61
CA GLY A 29 -9.33 11.81 -6.52
C GLY A 29 -10.54 10.91 -6.23
N ASN A 30 -11.23 10.48 -7.29
CA ASN A 30 -12.37 9.58 -7.15
C ASN A 30 -11.90 8.13 -7.01
N PRO A 31 -12.53 7.32 -6.14
CA PRO A 31 -12.24 5.89 -6.09
C PRO A 31 -12.61 5.26 -7.43
N ASP A 32 -11.63 4.61 -8.06
CA ASP A 32 -11.79 3.91 -9.34
C ASP A 32 -11.12 2.53 -9.27
N LYS A 33 -11.36 1.71 -10.28
CA LYS A 33 -10.73 0.39 -10.45
C LYS A 33 -9.21 0.56 -10.46
N ALA A 34 -8.55 -0.19 -9.58
CA ALA A 34 -7.10 -0.15 -9.41
C ALA A 34 -6.53 -1.56 -9.32
N GLU A 35 -5.31 -1.72 -9.81
CA GLU A 35 -4.46 -2.86 -9.49
C GLU A 35 -3.57 -2.52 -8.29
N GLY A 36 -3.48 -3.44 -7.33
CA GLY A 36 -2.65 -3.27 -6.14
C GLY A 36 -1.26 -3.86 -6.34
N VAL A 37 -0.22 -3.05 -6.15
CA VAL A 37 1.19 -3.47 -6.17
C VAL A 37 1.75 -3.40 -4.75
N ASP A 38 2.08 -4.55 -4.18
CA ASP A 38 2.76 -4.65 -2.89
C ASP A 38 4.22 -4.20 -3.02
N ILE A 39 4.56 -3.09 -2.35
CA ILE A 39 5.93 -2.54 -2.33
C ILE A 39 6.70 -2.94 -1.06
N GLY A 40 6.13 -3.83 -0.24
CA GLY A 40 6.69 -4.30 1.01
C GLY A 40 6.21 -3.50 2.21
N GLU A 41 6.59 -3.97 3.41
CA GLU A 41 6.29 -3.27 4.66
C GLU A 41 4.81 -2.89 4.77
N GLY A 42 3.92 -3.83 4.45
CA GLY A 42 2.47 -3.66 4.51
C GLY A 42 1.92 -2.52 3.64
N THR A 43 2.64 -2.05 2.64
CA THR A 43 2.23 -0.91 1.81
C THR A 43 1.91 -1.40 0.40
N ILE A 44 0.71 -1.08 -0.08
CA ILE A 44 0.23 -1.42 -1.41
C ILE A 44 -0.06 -0.12 -2.16
N ILE A 45 0.57 0.06 -3.33
CA ILE A 45 0.27 1.16 -4.24
C ILE A 45 -0.88 0.75 -5.16
N ARG A 46 -1.88 1.62 -5.31
CA ARG A 46 -3.03 1.39 -6.19
C ARG A 46 -2.84 2.14 -7.50
N ILE A 47 -2.81 1.42 -8.61
CA ILE A 47 -2.50 1.93 -9.94
C ILE A 47 -3.70 1.75 -10.86
N GLN A 48 -4.08 2.79 -11.60
CA GLN A 48 -5.08 2.69 -12.66
C GLN A 48 -4.45 1.92 -13.85
N PRO A 49 -5.07 0.84 -14.35
CA PRO A 49 -4.40 -0.10 -15.26
C PRO A 49 -4.09 0.46 -16.65
N ASP A 50 -4.85 1.43 -17.14
CA ASP A 50 -4.75 1.99 -18.49
C ASP A 50 -3.77 3.16 -18.56
N SER A 51 -3.92 4.15 -17.68
CA SER A 51 -3.11 5.36 -17.58
C SER A 51 -1.81 5.16 -16.81
N LYS A 52 -1.68 4.04 -16.08
CA LYS A 52 -0.56 3.76 -15.17
C LYS A 52 -0.37 4.84 -14.10
N GLU A 53 -1.45 5.53 -13.75
CA GLU A 53 -1.46 6.56 -12.71
C GLU A 53 -1.62 5.93 -11.32
N ILE A 54 -0.82 6.38 -10.35
CA ILE A 54 -1.01 6.05 -8.94
C ILE A 54 -2.21 6.84 -8.42
N ILE A 55 -3.27 6.11 -8.06
CA ILE A 55 -4.55 6.67 -7.60
C ILE A 55 -4.81 6.41 -6.11
N GLY A 56 -3.90 5.76 -5.40
CA GLY A 56 -4.03 5.58 -3.96
C GLY A 56 -2.97 4.69 -3.32
N VAL A 57 -3.10 4.54 -2.02
CA VAL A 57 -2.26 3.70 -1.16
C VAL A 57 -3.16 2.93 -0.19
N THR A 58 -2.85 1.66 0.04
CA THR A 58 -3.41 0.87 1.13
C THR A 58 -2.28 0.51 2.09
N ILE A 59 -2.47 0.81 3.38
CA ILE A 59 -1.53 0.48 4.44
C ILE A 59 -2.17 -0.60 5.31
N LEU A 60 -1.50 -1.75 5.41
CA LEU A 60 -1.89 -2.89 6.21
C LEU A 60 -1.25 -2.82 7.59
N ASN A 61 -2.06 -3.14 8.60
CA ASN A 61 -1.73 -3.16 10.01
C ASN A 61 -1.09 -1.85 10.54
N PRO A 62 -1.49 -0.63 10.11
CA PRO A 62 -0.83 0.61 10.53
C PRO A 62 -0.85 0.79 12.04
N LEU A 63 -1.91 0.40 12.74
CA LEU A 63 -1.99 0.58 14.20
C LEU A 63 -1.04 -0.41 14.90
N GLN A 64 -1.16 -1.71 14.62
CA GLN A 64 -0.32 -2.73 15.24
C GLN A 64 1.17 -2.46 14.99
N ARG A 65 1.53 -2.02 13.77
CA ARG A 65 2.92 -1.78 13.38
C ARG A 65 3.48 -0.52 14.04
N THR A 66 2.71 0.55 14.10
CA THR A 66 3.09 1.77 14.82
C THR A 66 3.32 1.48 16.30
N LEU A 67 2.39 0.78 16.95
CA LEU A 67 2.51 0.40 18.37
C LEU A 67 3.75 -0.46 18.62
N SER A 68 3.99 -1.47 17.80
CA SER A 68 5.17 -2.34 17.92
C SER A 68 6.47 -1.55 17.82
N SER A 69 6.54 -0.60 16.88
CA SER A 69 7.70 0.28 16.69
C SER A 69 7.93 1.20 17.88
N LEU A 70 6.87 1.82 18.42
CA LEU A 70 6.95 2.69 19.60
C LEU A 70 7.39 1.93 20.86
N MET A 71 7.03 0.65 20.98
CA MET A 71 7.41 -0.21 22.10
C MET A 71 8.82 -0.82 21.96
N GLY A 72 9.60 -0.44 20.92
CA GLY A 72 10.94 -0.97 20.70
C GLY A 72 10.99 -2.45 20.34
N LYS A 73 9.86 -3.05 19.93
CA LYS A 73 9.83 -4.44 19.48
C LYS A 73 10.23 -4.48 18.00
N PRO A 74 11.22 -5.31 17.59
CA PRO A 74 11.58 -5.42 16.19
C PRO A 74 10.37 -5.92 15.39
N HIS A 75 10.02 -5.18 14.33
CA HIS A 75 8.99 -5.59 13.39
C HIS A 75 9.40 -6.92 12.75
N LEU A 76 8.54 -7.94 12.81
CA LEU A 76 8.76 -9.22 12.13
C LEU A 76 8.65 -9.00 10.62
N THR A 77 9.76 -8.67 9.97
CA THR A 77 9.82 -8.61 8.51
C THR A 77 9.49 -10.00 7.97
N ARG A 78 8.43 -10.10 7.16
CA ARG A 78 8.09 -11.33 6.45
C ARG A 78 9.25 -11.63 5.49
N LYS A 79 10.14 -12.55 5.87
CA LYS A 79 11.20 -13.04 4.96
C LYS A 79 10.53 -13.46 3.66
N LYS A 80 10.90 -12.81 2.54
CA LYS A 80 10.54 -13.26 1.19
C LYS A 80 10.97 -14.73 1.11
N LYS A 81 10.00 -15.65 1.03
CA LYS A 81 10.28 -17.06 0.75
C LYS A 81 10.73 -17.13 -0.71
N THR A 82 12.03 -16.99 -0.94
CA THR A 82 12.63 -17.40 -2.22
C THR A 82 12.39 -18.89 -2.36
N SER A 83 11.34 -19.26 -3.09
CA SER A 83 11.19 -20.62 -3.60
C SER A 83 12.29 -20.84 -4.63
N SER A 84 13.42 -21.38 -4.20
CA SER A 84 14.38 -22.00 -5.09
C SER A 84 13.68 -23.22 -5.71
N ILE A 85 13.09 -23.03 -6.88
CA ILE A 85 12.72 -24.13 -7.77
C ILE A 85 14.03 -24.57 -8.41
N THR A 86 14.66 -25.58 -7.82
CA THR A 86 15.77 -26.30 -8.45
C THR A 86 15.18 -27.12 -9.60
N LYS A 87 15.60 -26.81 -10.83
CA LYS A 87 15.52 -27.73 -11.97
C LYS A 87 16.70 -28.69 -11.92
#